data_AF-A0A453KGD7-F1
#
_entry.id   AF-A0A453KGD7-F1
#
_cell.length_a   1.000
_cell.length_b   1.000
_cell.length_c   1.000
_cell.angle_alpha   90.00
_cell.angle_beta   90.00
_cell.angle_gamma   90.00
#
_symmetry.space_group_name_H-M   'P 1'
#
loop_
_entity.id
_entity.type
_entity.pdbx_description
1 polymer ?
#
loop_
_entity_poly.entity_id
_entity_poly.type
_entity_poly.pdbx_seq_one_letter_code
_entity_poly.pdbx_strand_id
1 'polypeptide(L)'
;MALAAALARAATRILHGGFPPHATSAALYTPSRLFCDLPAGNEPSAPGAEEEQWEMAEAEILREVGPVVELVKNILHSSRYGDGAFLSPEDEKVVVEKVLAHHPRSEDKIGCGLDAIMG
;
A
#
# COMPACT_ATOMS: atom_id res chain seq x y z
N MET A 1 3.20 -16.04 -6.02
CA MET A 1 2.29 -15.31 -6.94
C MET A 1 1.44 -14.29 -6.20
N ALA A 2 0.84 -14.61 -5.06
CA ALA A 2 -0.14 -13.74 -4.43
C ALA A 2 0.39 -12.44 -3.78
N LEU A 3 1.55 -12.47 -3.10
CA LEU A 3 2.18 -11.26 -2.55
C LEU A 3 2.46 -10.20 -3.63
N ALA A 4 2.89 -10.62 -4.82
CA ALA A 4 3.17 -9.72 -5.93
C ALA A 4 1.91 -9.00 -6.44
N ALA A 5 0.75 -9.69 -6.43
CA ALA A 5 -0.53 -9.09 -6.83
C ALA A 5 -1.03 -8.07 -5.80
N ALA A 6 -0.90 -8.36 -4.49
CA ALA A 6 -1.27 -7.42 -3.43
C ALA A 6 -0.39 -6.16 -3.47
N LEU A 7 0.93 -6.31 -3.63
CA LEU A 7 1.86 -5.20 -3.78
C LEU A 7 1.52 -4.34 -5.01
N ALA A 8 1.20 -4.96 -6.15
CA ALA A 8 0.82 -4.24 -7.38
C ALA A 8 -0.47 -3.43 -7.23
N ARG A 9 -1.49 -3.99 -6.56
CA ARG A 9 -2.75 -3.29 -6.25
C ARG A 9 -2.53 -2.11 -5.31
N ALA A 10 -1.81 -2.33 -4.21
CA ALA A 10 -1.46 -1.28 -3.27
C ALA A 10 -0.66 -0.15 -3.93
N ALA A 11 0.36 -0.47 -4.73
CA ALA A 11 1.16 0.51 -5.47
C ALA A 11 0.30 1.38 -6.39
N THR A 12 -0.66 0.76 -7.09
CA THR A 12 -1.58 1.49 -7.98
C THR A 12 -2.42 2.50 -7.21
N ARG A 13 -2.99 2.12 -6.05
CA ARG A 13 -3.80 3.03 -5.21
C ARG A 13 -2.97 4.18 -4.63
N ILE A 14 -1.76 3.89 -4.17
CA ILE A 14 -0.82 4.86 -3.59
C ILE A 14 -0.43 5.94 -4.62
N LEU A 15 -0.10 5.52 -5.85
CA LEU A 15 0.40 6.41 -6.90
C LEU A 15 -0.72 7.22 -7.57
N HIS A 16 -1.91 6.65 -7.75
CA HIS A 16 -3.02 7.31 -8.43
C HIS A 16 -3.98 8.08 -7.50
N GLY A 17 -3.73 8.09 -6.18
CA GLY A 17 -4.54 8.84 -5.21
C GLY A 17 -5.94 8.26 -4.97
N GLY A 18 -6.19 7.02 -5.39
CA GLY A 18 -7.47 6.33 -5.23
C GLY A 18 -7.53 5.55 -3.92
N PHE A 19 -7.76 6.22 -2.80
CA PHE A 19 -8.33 5.56 -1.62
C PHE A 19 -9.84 5.47 -1.84
N PRO A 20 -10.45 4.27 -1.96
CA PRO A 20 -11.89 4.19 -2.03
C PRO A 20 -12.48 4.70 -0.70
N PRO A 21 -13.48 5.60 -0.72
CA PRO A 21 -14.24 5.90 0.48
C PRO A 21 -14.92 4.61 0.93
N HIS A 22 -14.69 4.26 2.20
CA HIS A 22 -15.34 3.22 2.99
C HIS A 22 -16.49 2.51 2.25
N ALA A 23 -16.24 1.27 1.81
CA ALA A 23 -17.22 0.46 1.10
C ALA A 23 -18.49 0.32 1.95
N THR A 24 -19.50 1.11 1.60
CA THR A 24 -20.83 1.02 2.16
C THR A 24 -21.77 0.85 0.99
N SER A 25 -22.01 -0.39 0.57
CA SER A 25 -23.26 -0.72 -0.12
C SER A 25 -23.48 -2.23 -0.12
N ALA A 26 -24.22 -2.68 0.89
CA ALA A 26 -25.06 -3.85 0.76
C ALA A 26 -26.14 -3.53 -0.28
N ALA A 27 -26.09 -4.19 -1.44
CA ALA A 27 -27.19 -4.17 -2.41
C ALA A 27 -27.22 -5.46 -3.23
N LEU A 28 -27.95 -6.44 -2.67
CA LEU A 28 -28.96 -7.26 -3.33
C LEU A 28 -28.75 -7.60 -4.82
N TYR A 29 -28.35 -8.85 -5.09
CA TYR A 29 -28.79 -9.54 -6.30
C TYR A 29 -28.94 -11.05 -6.08
N THR A 30 -30.15 -11.48 -5.76
CA THR A 30 -30.66 -12.81 -6.13
C THR A 30 -31.62 -12.62 -7.30
N PRO A 31 -31.54 -13.45 -8.35
CA PRO A 31 -32.47 -14.57 -8.39
C PRO A 31 -31.89 -15.88 -8.95
N SER A 32 -32.25 -16.95 -8.24
CA SER A 32 -32.47 -18.34 -8.66
C SER A 32 -32.01 -18.82 -10.04
N ARG A 33 -31.12 -19.83 -10.03
CA ARG A 33 -31.21 -20.98 -10.96
C ARG A 33 -31.01 -22.30 -10.20
N LEU A 34 -32.09 -23.07 -10.22
CA LEU A 34 -32.28 -24.51 -10.04
C LEU A 34 -31.09 -25.36 -9.55
N PHE A 35 -31.36 -26.06 -8.45
CA PHE A 35 -30.70 -27.26 -7.96
C PHE A 35 -30.41 -28.29 -9.07
N CYS A 36 -29.16 -28.76 -9.10
CA CYS A 36 -28.79 -30.09 -9.59
C CYS A 36 -27.88 -30.74 -8.53
N ASP A 37 -28.45 -31.65 -7.76
CA ASP A 37 -27.75 -32.53 -6.81
C ASP A 37 -26.79 -33.50 -7.53
N LEU A 38 -25.51 -33.50 -7.14
CA LEU A 38 -24.58 -34.64 -7.25
C LEU A 38 -23.50 -34.52 -6.16
N PRO A 39 -23.14 -35.60 -5.43
CA PRO A 39 -22.19 -35.54 -4.33
C PRO A 39 -20.76 -35.61 -4.88
N ALA A 40 -20.12 -34.45 -5.01
CA ALA A 40 -18.70 -34.38 -5.33
C ALA A 40 -17.90 -34.28 -4.03
N GLY A 41 -17.14 -35.34 -3.75
CA GLY A 41 -16.08 -35.32 -2.75
C GLY A 41 -15.06 -34.21 -3.06
N ASN A 42 -14.46 -33.71 -1.98
CA ASN A 42 -13.53 -32.59 -1.90
C ASN A 42 -14.16 -31.23 -2.21
N GLU A 43 -14.65 -30.57 -1.16
CA GLU A 43 -14.94 -29.13 -1.20
C GLU A 43 -13.73 -28.38 -1.76
N PRO A 44 -13.84 -27.70 -2.92
CA PRO A 44 -12.89 -26.68 -3.26
C PRO A 44 -13.05 -25.55 -2.23
N SER A 45 -11.96 -25.13 -1.59
CA SER A 45 -11.95 -23.90 -0.77
C SER A 45 -12.71 -22.81 -1.51
N ALA A 46 -13.71 -22.23 -0.85
CA ALA A 46 -14.64 -21.31 -1.48
C ALA A 46 -13.88 -20.17 -2.19
N PRO A 47 -14.22 -19.84 -3.46
CA PRO A 47 -13.49 -18.88 -4.29
C PRO A 47 -13.44 -17.44 -3.74
N GLY A 48 -14.12 -17.15 -2.62
CA GLY A 48 -14.05 -15.86 -1.92
C GLY A 48 -13.04 -15.78 -0.78
N ALA A 49 -12.56 -16.90 -0.24
CA ALA A 49 -11.69 -16.90 0.94
C ALA A 49 -10.27 -16.35 0.63
N GLU A 50 -9.79 -16.64 -0.58
CA GLU A 50 -8.51 -16.14 -1.06
C GLU A 50 -8.57 -14.66 -1.47
N GLU A 51 -9.69 -14.19 -2.04
CA GLU A 51 -9.88 -12.75 -2.33
C GLU A 51 -9.89 -11.90 -1.05
N GLU A 52 -10.62 -12.33 -0.03
CA GLU A 52 -10.70 -11.65 1.27
C GLU A 52 -9.32 -11.57 1.96
N GLN A 53 -8.52 -12.64 1.86
CA GLN A 53 -7.14 -12.65 2.36
C GLN A 53 -6.26 -11.60 1.68
N TRP A 54 -6.41 -11.38 0.36
CA TRP A 54 -5.63 -10.34 -0.34
C TRP A 54 -6.11 -8.94 -0.02
N GLU A 55 -7.40 -8.73 0.21
CA GLU A 55 -7.93 -7.44 0.65
C GLU A 55 -7.39 -7.05 2.04
N MET A 56 -7.30 -8.01 2.96
CA MET A 56 -6.67 -7.79 4.26
C MET A 56 -5.19 -7.44 4.12
N ALA A 57 -4.43 -8.20 3.32
CA ALA A 57 -3.01 -7.93 3.09
C ALA A 57 -2.79 -6.57 2.41
N GLU A 58 -3.62 -6.22 1.42
CA GLU A 58 -3.59 -4.91 0.77
C GLU A 58 -3.90 -3.78 1.76
N ALA A 59 -4.93 -3.95 2.60
CA ALA A 59 -5.28 -2.97 3.62
C ALA A 59 -4.17 -2.77 4.66
N GLU A 60 -3.48 -3.83 5.05
CA GLU A 60 -2.32 -3.76 5.95
C GLU A 60 -1.18 -2.96 5.32
N ILE A 61 -0.82 -3.26 4.08
CA ILE A 61 0.21 -2.53 3.33
C ILE A 61 -0.16 -1.04 3.21
N LEU A 62 -1.41 -0.74 2.83
CA LEU A 62 -1.87 0.64 2.68
C LEU A 62 -1.87 1.40 4.01
N ARG A 63 -2.21 0.72 5.11
CA ARG A 63 -2.18 1.31 6.46
C ARG A 63 -0.76 1.70 6.88
N GLU A 64 0.24 0.91 6.50
CA GLU A 64 1.64 1.20 6.83
C GLU A 64 2.29 2.20 5.87
N VAL A 65 2.12 2.01 4.56
CA VAL A 65 2.82 2.78 3.52
C VAL A 65 2.11 4.09 3.19
N GLY A 66 0.78 4.13 3.33
CA GLY A 66 -0.03 5.32 3.03
C GLY A 66 0.46 6.59 3.74
N PRO A 67 0.62 6.58 5.07
CA PRO A 67 1.13 7.74 5.82
C PRO A 67 2.54 8.18 5.40
N VAL A 68 3.42 7.24 5.04
CA VAL A 68 4.78 7.56 4.57
C VAL A 68 4.73 8.29 3.23
N VAL A 69 3.87 7.84 2.32
CA VAL A 69 3.71 8.47 1.00
C VAL A 69 3.08 9.85 1.15
N GLU A 70 2.09 10.02 2.02
CA GLU A 70 1.51 11.32 2.31
C GLU A 70 2.53 12.29 2.90
N LEU A 71 3.36 11.83 3.83
CA LEU A 71 4.47 12.62 4.37
C LEU A 71 5.44 13.06 3.26
N VAL A 72 5.89 12.15 2.41
CA VAL A 72 6.82 12.48 1.31
C VAL A 72 6.18 13.46 0.33
N LYS A 73 4.89 13.29 0.00
CA LYS A 73 4.14 14.26 -0.81
C LYS A 73 4.09 15.64 -0.15
N ASN A 74 3.88 15.69 1.17
CA ASN A 74 3.89 16.95 1.92
C ASN A 74 5.29 17.58 1.95
N ILE A 75 6.35 16.79 2.06
CA ILE A 75 7.73 17.30 1.99
C ILE A 75 7.98 17.95 0.63
N LEU A 76 7.62 17.28 -0.47
CA LEU A 76 7.90 17.74 -1.83
C LEU A 76 7.02 18.90 -2.30
N HIS A 77 5.78 18.98 -1.82
CA HIS A 77 4.79 19.94 -2.36
C HIS A 77 4.34 21.01 -1.36
N SER A 78 4.69 20.90 -0.07
CA SER A 78 4.36 21.96 0.88
C SER A 78 5.34 23.12 0.76
N SER A 79 4.89 24.32 1.08
CA SER A 79 5.74 25.50 1.17
C SER A 79 6.72 25.48 2.37
N ARG A 80 6.71 24.41 3.17
CA ARG A 80 7.60 24.26 4.35
C ARG A 80 9.05 24.08 3.95
N TYR A 81 9.30 23.42 2.82
CA TYR A 81 10.63 23.19 2.28
C TYR A 81 10.71 23.84 0.90
N GLY A 82 11.63 24.79 0.77
CA GLY A 82 11.99 25.34 -0.54
C GLY A 82 13.09 24.51 -1.19
N ASP A 83 13.33 24.73 -2.47
CA ASP A 83 14.37 24.01 -3.23
C ASP A 83 15.74 24.13 -2.53
N GLY A 84 16.30 22.98 -2.16
CA GLY A 84 17.60 22.90 -1.47
C GLY A 84 17.54 23.25 0.02
N ALA A 85 16.37 23.49 0.60
CA ALA A 85 16.21 23.65 2.04
C ALA A 85 16.35 22.28 2.74
N PHE A 86 16.97 22.28 3.91
CA PHE A 86 17.08 21.06 4.71
C PHE A 86 15.73 20.66 5.29
N LEU A 87 15.50 19.35 5.36
CA LEU A 87 14.34 18.80 6.06
C LEU A 87 14.47 19.02 7.57
N SER A 88 13.35 19.01 8.29
CA SER A 88 13.41 18.96 9.75
C SER A 88 13.98 17.61 10.21
N PRO A 89 14.61 17.53 11.38
CA PRO A 89 15.15 16.27 11.90
C PRO A 89 14.10 15.15 11.99
N GLU A 90 12.85 15.51 12.27
CA GLU A 90 11.73 14.57 12.32
C GLU A 90 11.40 14.00 10.95
N ASP A 91 11.28 14.86 9.93
CA ASP A 91 10.96 14.45 8.57
C ASP A 91 12.13 13.66 7.95
N GLU A 92 13.37 14.11 8.18
CA GLU A 92 14.58 13.41 7.75
C GLU A 92 14.64 11.99 8.32
N LYS A 93 14.40 11.84 9.64
CA LYS A 93 14.38 10.54 10.29
C LYS A 93 13.39 9.59 9.64
N VAL A 94 12.18 10.06 9.35
CA VAL A 94 11.17 9.21 8.70
C VAL A 94 11.59 8.83 7.28
N VAL A 95 12.18 9.75 6.50
CA VAL A 95 12.68 9.44 5.16
C VAL A 95 13.80 8.40 5.21
N VAL A 96 14.73 8.51 6.15
CA VAL A 96 15.82 7.53 6.33
C VAL A 96 15.26 6.16 6.70
N GLU A 97 14.44 6.09 7.75
CA GLU A 97 13.96 4.83 8.31
C GLU A 97 12.91 4.14 7.45
N LYS A 98 12.00 4.89 6.82
CA LYS A 98 10.84 4.33 6.10
C LYS A 98 10.98 4.33 4.59
N VAL A 99 11.91 5.09 4.03
CA VAL A 99 12.11 5.16 2.57
C VAL A 99 13.49 4.62 2.18
N LEU A 100 14.57 5.24 2.66
CA LEU A 100 15.92 4.89 2.21
C LEU A 100 16.34 3.50 2.67
N ALA A 101 16.02 3.10 3.90
CA ALA A 101 16.30 1.76 4.43
C ALA A 101 15.67 0.62 3.61
N HIS A 102 14.57 0.90 2.89
CA HIS A 102 13.83 -0.06 2.08
C HIS A 102 14.07 0.10 0.57
N HIS A 103 14.99 0.98 0.16
CA HIS A 103 15.33 1.16 -1.25
C HIS A 103 16.16 -0.05 -1.74
N PRO A 104 15.89 -0.62 -2.93
CA PRO A 104 16.65 -1.77 -3.47
C PRO A 104 18.16 -1.53 -3.62
N ARG A 105 18.56 -0.26 -3.63
CA ARG A 105 19.95 0.19 -3.66
C ARG A 105 20.26 1.11 -2.47
N SER A 106 19.83 0.72 -1.27
CA SER A 106 20.00 1.54 -0.05
C SER A 106 21.47 1.82 0.25
N GLU A 107 22.36 0.84 0.10
CA GLU A 107 23.80 0.98 0.28
C GLU A 107 24.41 2.06 -0.64
N ASP A 108 23.98 2.13 -1.90
CA ASP A 108 24.46 3.17 -2.84
C ASP A 108 23.95 4.57 -2.49
N LYS A 109 22.80 4.66 -1.81
CA LYS A 109 22.16 5.93 -1.45
C LYS A 109 22.65 6.48 -0.12
N ILE A 110 22.94 5.60 0.83
CA ILE A 110 23.38 5.96 2.18
C ILE A 110 24.91 5.95 2.26
N GLY A 111 25.58 4.98 1.62
CA GLY A 111 27.04 4.88 1.58
C GLY A 111 27.67 4.90 2.97
N CYS A 112 28.61 5.82 3.19
CA CYS A 112 29.28 6.02 4.47
C CYS A 112 28.43 6.77 5.51
N GLY A 113 27.23 7.24 5.15
CA GLY A 113 26.33 8.00 6.01
C GLY A 113 25.61 9.13 5.26
N LEU A 114 24.62 9.70 5.93
CA LEU A 114 23.90 10.90 5.48
C LEU A 114 24.21 12.03 6.45
N ASP A 115 24.60 13.19 5.92
CA ASP A 115 24.81 14.40 6.72
C ASP A 115 23.51 15.18 6.91
N ALA A 116 22.71 15.31 5.85
CA ALA A 116 21.38 15.91 5.85
C ALA A 116 20.60 15.54 4.57
N ILE A 117 19.28 15.65 4.60
CA ILE A 117 18.41 15.55 3.42
C ILE A 117 17.88 16.94 3.03
N MET A 118 17.91 17.25 1.73
CA MET A 118 17.37 18.48 1.15
C MET A 118 16.08 18.20 0.37
N GLY A 119 15.14 19.15 0.42
CA GLY A 119 13.86 19.16 -0.31
C GLY A 119 13.97 19.66 -1.74
#